data_AF-A0A511TCG5-F1
#
_entry.id   AF-A0A511TCG5-F1
#
_cell.length_a   1.000
_cell.length_b   1.000
_cell.length_c   1.000
_cell.angle_alpha   90.00
_cell.angle_beta   90.00
_cell.angle_gamma   90.00
#
_symmetry.space_group_name_H-M   'P 1'
#
loop_
_entity.id
_entity.type
_entity.pdbx_description
1 polymer ?
#
loop_
_entity_poly.entity_id
_entity_poly.type
_entity_poly.pdbx_seq_one_letter_code
_entity_poly.pdbx_strand_id
1 'polypeptide(L)'
;MRKVLCAVATLMLWACGGASGSSQVKQEGLSLAAETGDTRGTYVKDGGAVSFSALEVEPGVYRLEVRLRGMTLAGLLDPASGVSTMDGFADEGAADTQLTDADRELLKSLYDALSAELPAGDAAAPEAMYLRRAVGLWAQHPSTVELQRTVMGEQGRGYTMLCSYARCNGKFTGSCGGVYNWYSYAKHDCNKGGFSFAGNQQIAQLGDHTSCSGDEFYLSGSTWLCGEPDHWSRPKVMGNCFGRCGGGCGGDTQYTLDATNHDGCVRNGHMLASAWCDDQFVSAADDELFASNCY
;
A
#
# COMPACT_ATOMS: atom_id res chain seq x y z
N MET A 1 -78.05 51.77 -19.91
CA MET A 1 -78.12 51.01 -21.18
C MET A 1 -77.10 49.87 -21.12
N ARG A 2 -77.54 48.64 -21.47
CA ARG A 2 -76.82 47.42 -21.91
C ARG A 2 -75.43 47.09 -21.29
N LYS A 3 -75.32 46.02 -20.48
CA LYS A 3 -74.88 44.62 -20.80
C LYS A 3 -73.38 44.56 -21.20
N VAL A 4 -72.50 43.72 -20.63
CA VAL A 4 -72.37 42.25 -20.81
C VAL A 4 -71.25 41.70 -19.87
N LEU A 5 -71.43 40.45 -19.39
CA LEU A 5 -70.48 39.58 -18.66
C LEU A 5 -69.30 39.06 -19.53
N CYS A 6 -68.19 38.65 -18.89
CA CYS A 6 -67.44 37.36 -19.06
C CYS A 6 -66.03 37.51 -18.45
N ALA A 7 -65.67 36.79 -17.37
CA ALA A 7 -65.15 35.41 -17.29
C ALA A 7 -63.61 35.39 -17.14
N VAL A 8 -63.11 35.09 -15.94
CA VAL A 8 -62.35 33.88 -15.53
C VAL A 8 -60.84 33.93 -15.85
N ALA A 9 -60.01 33.94 -14.81
CA ALA A 9 -59.00 32.89 -14.56
C ALA A 9 -58.15 33.24 -13.32
N THR A 10 -58.51 32.64 -12.19
CA THR A 10 -57.67 32.50 -11.00
C THR A 10 -56.59 31.47 -11.31
N LEU A 11 -55.32 31.86 -11.23
CA LEU A 11 -54.19 30.93 -11.18
C LEU A 11 -53.38 31.22 -9.92
N MET A 12 -53.76 30.55 -8.83
CA MET A 12 -52.81 30.16 -7.79
C MET A 12 -51.94 29.06 -8.38
N LEU A 13 -50.61 29.17 -8.29
CA LEU A 13 -49.69 28.03 -8.22
C LEU A 13 -48.28 28.50 -7.80
N TRP A 14 -47.97 28.14 -6.56
CA TRP A 14 -46.71 27.54 -6.12
C TRP A 14 -45.44 28.39 -6.03
N ALA A 15 -45.17 28.80 -4.79
CA ALA A 15 -43.83 28.77 -4.24
C ALA A 15 -43.33 27.31 -4.18
N CYS A 16 -42.27 27.01 -4.93
CA CYS A 16 -41.38 25.89 -4.63
C CYS A 16 -39.97 26.43 -4.49
N GLY A 17 -39.46 26.34 -3.27
CA GLY A 17 -38.06 26.53 -2.96
C GLY A 17 -37.22 25.58 -3.81
N GLY A 18 -36.38 26.15 -4.65
CA GLY A 18 -35.23 25.44 -5.20
C GLY A 18 -34.25 25.24 -4.05
N ALA A 19 -34.25 24.03 -3.49
CA ALA A 19 -33.10 23.53 -2.77
C ALA A 19 -31.94 23.56 -3.76
N SER A 20 -31.13 24.61 -3.69
CA SER A 20 -29.79 24.65 -4.24
C SER A 20 -28.99 23.57 -3.49
N GLY A 21 -29.12 22.34 -3.96
CA GLY A 21 -28.16 21.28 -3.71
C GLY A 21 -26.86 21.76 -4.30
N SER A 22 -26.03 22.38 -3.47
CA SER A 22 -24.62 22.51 -3.76
C SER A 22 -24.11 21.09 -3.90
N SER A 23 -23.95 20.62 -5.14
CA SER A 23 -22.92 19.64 -5.45
C SER A 23 -21.61 20.32 -5.07
N GLN A 24 -21.24 20.24 -3.78
CA GLN A 24 -19.89 20.57 -3.36
C GLN A 24 -19.01 19.66 -4.20
N VAL A 25 -18.26 20.26 -5.13
CA VAL A 25 -17.17 19.58 -5.80
C VAL A 25 -16.33 19.01 -4.66
N LYS A 26 -16.30 17.67 -4.54
CA LYS A 26 -15.47 17.02 -3.53
C LYS A 26 -14.05 17.54 -3.75
N GLN A 27 -13.47 18.14 -2.73
CA GLN A 27 -12.14 18.69 -2.81
C GLN A 27 -11.17 17.55 -3.11
N GLU A 28 -10.41 17.69 -4.20
CA GLU A 28 -9.34 16.76 -4.57
C GLU A 28 -8.27 16.70 -3.47
N GLY A 29 -7.68 15.52 -3.26
CA GLY A 29 -6.64 15.27 -2.27
C GLY A 29 -7.14 14.60 -0.98
N LEU A 30 -6.25 14.60 0.03
CA LEU A 30 -6.46 13.96 1.33
C LEU A 30 -7.07 14.95 2.33
N SER A 31 -8.14 14.51 3.00
CA SER A 31 -8.65 15.14 4.23
C SER A 31 -8.49 14.14 5.36
N LEU A 32 -7.64 14.47 6.33
CA LEU A 32 -7.19 13.57 7.39
C LEU A 32 -7.45 14.18 8.78
N ALA A 33 -7.97 13.36 9.69
CA ALA A 33 -8.00 13.63 11.11
C ALA A 33 -7.29 12.47 11.83
N ALA A 34 -6.27 12.78 12.62
CA ALA A 34 -5.49 11.81 13.38
C ALA A 34 -5.33 12.27 14.82
N GLU A 35 -5.80 11.45 15.74
CA GLU A 35 -5.63 11.56 17.18
C GLU A 35 -5.27 10.18 17.75
N THR A 36 -4.75 10.12 18.97
CA THR A 36 -4.35 8.82 19.56
C THR A 36 -5.53 7.85 19.61
N GLY A 37 -5.38 6.72 18.93
CA GLY A 37 -6.38 5.66 18.83
C GLY A 37 -7.45 5.89 17.75
N ASP A 38 -7.41 6.99 16.99
CA ASP A 38 -8.35 7.27 15.88
C ASP A 38 -7.64 8.02 14.73
N THR A 39 -7.52 7.35 13.59
CA THR A 39 -7.09 7.95 12.33
C THR A 39 -8.16 7.74 11.27
N ARG A 40 -8.73 8.81 10.70
CA ARG A 40 -9.83 8.72 9.74
C ARG A 40 -9.81 9.86 8.73
N GLY A 41 -10.52 9.67 7.63
CA GLY A 41 -10.55 10.69 6.60
C GLY A 41 -11.23 10.28 5.31
N THR A 42 -11.01 11.13 4.30
CA THR A 42 -11.44 10.89 2.93
C THR A 42 -10.33 11.26 1.97
N TYR A 43 -10.31 10.62 0.82
CA TYR A 43 -9.38 10.89 -0.26
C TYR A 43 -10.14 10.93 -1.58
N VAL A 44 -9.81 11.90 -2.43
CA VAL A 44 -10.46 12.11 -3.72
C VAL A 44 -9.39 12.29 -4.78
N LYS A 45 -9.47 11.51 -5.86
CA LYS A 45 -8.59 11.61 -7.02
C LYS A 45 -9.33 11.21 -8.29
N ASP A 46 -9.29 12.06 -9.32
CA ASP A 46 -9.82 11.79 -10.66
C ASP A 46 -11.28 11.30 -10.66
N GLY A 47 -12.10 11.88 -9.77
CA GLY A 47 -13.51 11.47 -9.59
C GLY A 47 -13.73 10.18 -8.79
N GLY A 48 -12.66 9.45 -8.45
CA GLY A 48 -12.67 8.40 -7.43
C GLY A 48 -12.69 8.98 -6.03
N ALA A 49 -13.37 8.31 -5.09
CA ALA A 49 -13.41 8.71 -3.70
C ALA A 49 -13.25 7.51 -2.78
N VAL A 50 -12.48 7.71 -1.71
CA VAL A 50 -12.25 6.76 -0.63
C VAL A 50 -12.64 7.42 0.69
N SER A 51 -13.27 6.68 1.59
CA SER A 51 -13.37 7.04 3.01
C SER A 51 -12.69 5.98 3.84
N PHE A 52 -11.99 6.36 4.90
CA PHE A 52 -11.24 5.42 5.70
C PHE A 52 -11.29 5.74 7.19
N SER A 53 -11.07 4.72 8.01
CA SER A 53 -10.88 4.84 9.45
C SER A 53 -9.99 3.72 9.98
N ALA A 54 -9.23 4.02 11.02
CA ALA A 54 -8.43 3.11 11.81
C ALA A 54 -8.60 3.47 13.28
N LEU A 55 -9.14 2.54 14.06
CA LEU A 55 -9.57 2.76 15.43
C LEU A 55 -8.95 1.71 16.34
N GLU A 56 -8.40 2.13 17.47
CA GLU A 56 -8.11 1.23 18.58
C GLU A 56 -9.45 0.84 19.24
N VAL A 57 -9.86 -0.43 19.08
CA VAL A 57 -11.16 -0.94 19.55
C VAL A 57 -11.07 -1.64 20.90
N GLU A 58 -9.89 -2.18 21.20
CA GLU A 58 -9.46 -2.70 22.50
C GLU A 58 -7.97 -2.34 22.67
N PRO A 59 -7.41 -2.35 23.90
CA PRO A 59 -6.00 -2.00 24.10
C PRO A 59 -5.07 -2.83 23.21
N GLY A 60 -4.40 -2.17 22.27
CA GLY A 60 -3.50 -2.79 21.30
C GLY A 60 -4.18 -3.52 20.14
N VAL A 61 -5.52 -3.43 19.99
CA VAL A 61 -6.27 -4.05 18.89
C VAL A 61 -6.86 -2.98 17.98
N TYR A 62 -6.55 -3.05 16.69
CA TYR A 62 -6.86 -2.00 15.73
C TYR A 62 -7.83 -2.51 14.66
N ARG A 63 -8.95 -1.81 14.49
CA ARG A 63 -9.91 -2.06 13.41
C ARG A 63 -9.73 -1.03 12.32
N LEU A 64 -9.55 -1.51 11.09
CA LEU A 64 -9.37 -0.71 9.88
C LEU A 64 -10.60 -0.87 8.99
N GLU A 65 -11.00 0.21 8.33
CA GLU A 65 -12.06 0.20 7.34
C GLU A 65 -11.72 1.19 6.22
N VAL A 66 -11.78 0.75 4.98
CA VAL A 66 -11.58 1.57 3.78
C VAL A 66 -12.73 1.29 2.82
N ARG A 67 -13.50 2.32 2.46
CA ARG A 67 -14.62 2.20 1.54
C ARG A 67 -14.35 2.93 0.24
N LEU A 68 -14.61 2.25 -0.88
CA LEU A 68 -14.45 2.79 -2.22
C LEU A 68 -15.43 2.09 -3.16
N ARG A 69 -16.04 2.84 -4.09
CA ARG A 69 -16.83 2.31 -5.22
C ARG A 69 -17.83 1.18 -4.89
N GLY A 70 -18.52 1.27 -3.75
CA GLY A 70 -19.53 0.29 -3.34
C GLY A 70 -18.93 -0.98 -2.72
N MET A 71 -17.69 -0.90 -2.24
CA MET A 71 -16.96 -1.97 -1.56
C MET A 71 -16.41 -1.45 -0.24
N THR A 72 -16.36 -2.35 0.73
CA THR A 72 -15.71 -2.15 2.02
C THR A 72 -14.54 -3.13 2.15
N LEU A 73 -13.36 -2.59 2.42
CA LEU A 73 -12.15 -3.32 2.82
C LEU A 73 -12.01 -3.19 4.34
N ALA A 74 -11.89 -4.32 5.03
CA ALA A 74 -11.89 -4.37 6.48
C ALA A 74 -10.64 -5.06 7.02
N GLY A 75 -10.06 -4.50 8.06
CA GLY A 75 -8.91 -5.06 8.79
C GLY A 75 -9.21 -5.17 10.28
N LEU A 76 -8.72 -6.23 10.92
CA LEU A 76 -8.64 -6.33 12.38
C LEU A 76 -7.26 -6.87 12.75
N LEU A 77 -6.54 -6.14 13.58
CA LEU A 77 -5.14 -6.41 13.89
C LEU A 77 -4.98 -6.53 15.40
N ASP A 78 -4.48 -7.67 15.85
CA ASP A 78 -4.04 -7.97 17.21
C ASP A 78 -2.55 -8.34 17.15
N PRO A 79 -1.64 -7.34 17.19
CA PRO A 79 -0.21 -7.55 17.10
C PRO A 79 0.35 -8.33 18.29
N ALA A 80 -0.29 -8.24 19.46
CA ALA A 80 0.16 -8.95 20.66
C ALA A 80 -0.02 -10.46 20.51
N SER A 81 -1.12 -10.88 19.88
CA SER A 81 -1.36 -12.28 19.54
C SER A 81 -0.72 -12.71 18.22
N GLY A 82 -0.18 -11.76 17.43
CA GLY A 82 0.31 -12.01 16.07
C GLY A 82 -0.79 -12.45 15.11
N VAL A 83 -2.03 -11.97 15.36
CA VAL A 83 -3.21 -12.33 14.58
C VAL A 83 -3.76 -11.10 13.88
N SER A 84 -4.04 -11.21 12.59
CA SER A 84 -4.78 -10.20 11.85
C SER A 84 -5.76 -10.86 10.90
N THR A 85 -6.78 -10.10 10.55
CA THR A 85 -7.70 -10.44 9.46
C THR A 85 -7.79 -9.29 8.50
N MET A 86 -7.69 -9.59 7.21
CA MET A 86 -8.04 -8.65 6.15
C MET A 86 -9.13 -9.26 5.28
N ASP A 87 -10.08 -8.44 4.88
CA ASP A 87 -11.24 -8.86 4.09
C ASP A 87 -11.68 -7.73 3.15
N GLY A 88 -12.49 -8.07 2.15
CA GLY A 88 -13.07 -7.11 1.25
C GLY A 88 -14.34 -7.64 0.60
N PHE A 89 -15.42 -6.87 0.69
CA PHE A 89 -16.74 -7.32 0.26
C PHE A 89 -17.53 -6.17 -0.36
N ALA A 90 -18.46 -6.50 -1.25
CA ALA A 90 -19.39 -5.54 -1.80
C ALA A 90 -20.33 -5.00 -0.70
N ASP A 91 -20.57 -3.69 -0.68
CA ASP A 91 -21.49 -3.05 0.27
C ASP A 91 -22.92 -3.62 0.11
N GLU A 92 -23.29 -3.95 -1.12
CA GLU A 92 -24.53 -4.64 -1.44
C GLU A 92 -24.36 -6.16 -1.25
N GLY A 93 -25.01 -6.69 -0.23
CA GLY A 93 -25.13 -8.15 -0.03
C GLY A 93 -23.91 -8.83 0.59
N ALA A 94 -22.83 -8.10 0.87
CA ALA A 94 -21.61 -8.61 1.52
C ALA A 94 -20.99 -9.82 0.81
N ALA A 95 -21.14 -9.89 -0.52
CA ALA A 95 -20.51 -10.92 -1.33
C ALA A 95 -19.03 -10.60 -1.55
N ASP A 96 -18.22 -11.66 -1.67
CA ASP A 96 -16.83 -11.57 -2.09
C ASP A 96 -16.74 -10.79 -3.41
N THR A 97 -15.71 -9.96 -3.53
CA THR A 97 -15.52 -9.10 -4.71
C THR A 97 -14.04 -9.06 -5.09
N GLN A 98 -13.68 -8.28 -6.10
CA GLN A 98 -12.30 -8.16 -6.59
C GLN A 98 -11.91 -6.69 -6.70
N LEU A 99 -10.63 -6.39 -6.49
CA LEU A 99 -10.10 -5.06 -6.82
C LEU A 99 -9.80 -4.98 -8.31
N THR A 100 -10.41 -4.02 -8.99
CA THR A 100 -10.04 -3.70 -10.38
C THR A 100 -8.74 -2.91 -10.42
N ASP A 101 -8.10 -2.82 -11.59
CA ASP A 101 -6.89 -1.98 -11.76
C ASP A 101 -7.14 -0.52 -11.36
N ALA A 102 -8.34 0.00 -11.63
CA ALA A 102 -8.70 1.35 -11.26
C ALA A 102 -8.93 1.53 -9.75
N ASP A 103 -9.26 0.45 -9.01
CA ASP A 103 -9.36 0.47 -7.55
C ASP A 103 -7.96 0.44 -6.93
N ARG A 104 -7.08 -0.41 -7.47
CA ARG A 104 -5.67 -0.50 -7.04
C ARG A 104 -4.93 0.80 -7.26
N GLU A 105 -5.12 1.48 -8.40
CA GLU A 105 -4.50 2.78 -8.66
C GLU A 105 -5.01 3.86 -7.68
N LEU A 106 -6.31 3.83 -7.34
CA LEU A 106 -6.88 4.74 -6.34
C LEU A 106 -6.33 4.46 -4.94
N LEU A 107 -6.21 3.19 -4.55
CA LEU A 107 -5.63 2.77 -3.28
C LEU A 107 -4.12 3.07 -3.20
N LYS A 108 -3.39 2.87 -4.29
CA LYS A 108 -1.98 3.27 -4.40
C LYS A 108 -1.83 4.77 -4.20
N SER A 109 -2.67 5.55 -4.86
CA SER A 109 -2.66 7.02 -4.73
C SER A 109 -3.02 7.47 -3.30
N LEU A 110 -3.95 6.78 -2.63
CA LEU A 110 -4.24 6.98 -1.22
C LEU A 110 -3.03 6.62 -0.34
N TYR A 111 -2.38 5.48 -0.59
CA TYR A 111 -1.18 5.07 0.13
C TYR A 111 -0.07 6.12 0.02
N ASP A 112 0.18 6.64 -1.18
CA ASP A 112 1.17 7.68 -1.43
C ASP A 112 0.81 8.96 -0.66
N ALA A 113 -0.48 9.35 -0.64
CA ALA A 113 -0.95 10.51 0.11
C ALA A 113 -0.87 10.33 1.64
N LEU A 114 -1.22 9.15 2.16
CA LEU A 114 -1.07 8.82 3.58
C LEU A 114 0.39 8.83 4.00
N SER A 115 1.28 8.28 3.16
CA SER A 115 2.72 8.24 3.42
C SER A 115 3.36 9.63 3.44
N ALA A 116 2.81 10.58 2.68
CA ALA A 116 3.28 11.96 2.68
C ALA A 116 2.85 12.75 3.93
N GLU A 117 1.67 12.48 4.49
CA GLU A 117 1.06 13.29 5.57
C GLU A 117 1.22 12.66 6.96
N LEU A 118 1.31 11.33 7.06
CA LEU A 118 1.45 10.64 8.34
C LEU A 118 2.93 10.38 8.67
N PRO A 119 3.34 10.46 9.95
CA PRO A 119 4.67 10.01 10.36
C PRO A 119 4.93 8.56 9.94
N ALA A 120 6.20 8.27 9.63
CA ALA A 120 6.67 6.92 9.28
C ALA A 120 7.42 6.28 10.45
N GLY A 121 7.58 4.96 10.40
CA GLY A 121 8.43 4.24 11.35
C GLY A 121 7.91 4.34 12.79
N ASP A 122 8.82 4.37 13.74
CA ASP A 122 8.51 4.41 15.18
C ASP A 122 7.85 5.72 15.64
N ALA A 123 7.80 6.74 14.78
CA ALA A 123 7.09 8.00 15.04
C ALA A 123 5.59 7.91 14.70
N ALA A 124 5.16 6.88 13.97
CA ALA A 124 3.76 6.68 13.60
C ALA A 124 2.94 6.18 14.79
N ALA A 125 1.74 6.73 14.98
CA ALA A 125 0.77 6.10 15.86
C ALA A 125 0.36 4.73 15.27
N PRO A 126 0.18 3.67 16.09
CA PRO A 126 -0.07 2.33 15.58
C PRO A 126 -1.25 2.23 14.61
N GLU A 127 -2.36 2.90 14.90
CA GLU A 127 -3.55 2.94 14.04
C GLU A 127 -3.25 3.56 12.66
N ALA A 128 -2.45 4.62 12.61
CA ALA A 128 -2.04 5.28 11.37
C ALA A 128 -1.05 4.41 10.57
N MET A 129 -0.11 3.78 11.27
CA MET A 129 0.86 2.84 10.71
C MET A 129 0.14 1.65 10.05
N TYR A 130 -0.77 1.01 10.79
CA TYR A 130 -1.51 -0.14 10.30
C TYR A 130 -2.50 0.19 9.19
N LEU A 131 -3.11 1.37 9.21
CA LEU A 131 -3.90 1.87 8.09
C LEU A 131 -3.06 1.93 6.81
N ARG A 132 -1.89 2.57 6.88
CA ARG A 132 -0.99 2.71 5.72
C ARG A 132 -0.56 1.34 5.18
N ARG A 133 -0.16 0.42 6.07
CA ARG A 133 0.24 -0.95 5.72
C ARG A 133 -0.90 -1.72 5.04
N ALA A 134 -2.09 -1.70 5.61
CA ALA A 134 -3.26 -2.39 5.03
C ALA A 134 -3.66 -1.81 3.67
N VAL A 135 -3.65 -0.48 3.50
CA VAL A 135 -3.90 0.16 2.21
C VAL A 135 -2.83 -0.24 1.19
N GLY A 136 -1.56 -0.31 1.60
CA GLY A 136 -0.46 -0.78 0.75
C GLY A 136 -0.63 -2.23 0.29
N LEU A 137 -1.13 -3.11 1.15
CA LEU A 137 -1.45 -4.50 0.80
C LEU A 137 -2.64 -4.62 -0.15
N TRP A 138 -3.72 -3.89 0.12
CA TRP A 138 -4.88 -3.88 -0.77
C TRP A 138 -4.54 -3.30 -2.14
N ALA A 139 -3.75 -2.22 -2.21
CA ALA A 139 -3.29 -1.65 -3.49
C ALA A 139 -2.51 -2.67 -4.34
N GLN A 140 -1.86 -3.63 -3.70
CA GLN A 140 -1.08 -4.69 -4.33
C GLN A 140 -1.87 -5.98 -4.60
N HIS A 141 -3.10 -6.11 -4.09
CA HIS A 141 -3.87 -7.33 -4.25
C HIS A 141 -4.11 -7.66 -5.74
N PRO A 142 -3.92 -8.91 -6.19
CA PRO A 142 -4.15 -9.29 -7.58
C PRO A 142 -5.59 -9.02 -8.03
N SER A 143 -5.77 -8.44 -9.22
CA SER A 143 -7.10 -8.14 -9.76
C SER A 143 -7.88 -9.38 -10.22
N THR A 144 -7.24 -10.55 -10.24
CA THR A 144 -7.82 -11.85 -10.62
C THR A 144 -8.18 -12.73 -9.43
N VAL A 145 -7.95 -12.26 -8.20
CA VAL A 145 -8.20 -13.00 -6.96
C VAL A 145 -9.32 -12.30 -6.20
N GLU A 146 -10.28 -13.09 -5.70
CA GLU A 146 -11.34 -12.58 -4.85
C GLU A 146 -10.77 -12.15 -3.49
N LEU A 147 -11.23 -10.99 -3.03
CA LEU A 147 -11.06 -10.54 -1.67
C LEU A 147 -11.87 -11.48 -0.78
N GLN A 148 -11.17 -12.43 -0.19
CA GLN A 148 -11.71 -13.35 0.80
C GLN A 148 -11.04 -13.07 2.12
N ARG A 149 -11.81 -13.27 3.21
CA ARG A 149 -11.28 -13.15 4.56
C ARG A 149 -10.01 -13.97 4.72
N THR A 150 -8.90 -13.27 4.82
CA THR A 150 -7.59 -13.85 5.09
C THR A 150 -7.33 -13.71 6.57
N VAL A 151 -7.12 -14.84 7.25
CA VAL A 151 -6.68 -14.87 8.66
C VAL A 151 -5.19 -15.14 8.65
N MET A 152 -4.41 -14.15 9.07
CA MET A 152 -2.97 -14.27 9.26
C MET A 152 -2.75 -14.49 10.76
N GLY A 153 -2.32 -15.68 11.16
CA GLY A 153 -2.29 -16.01 12.59
C GLY A 153 -1.68 -17.38 12.86
N GLU A 154 -0.58 -17.71 12.19
CA GLU A 154 0.12 -18.97 12.46
C GLU A 154 1.17 -18.77 13.56
N GLN A 155 0.97 -19.49 14.67
CA GLN A 155 1.98 -19.69 15.70
C GLN A 155 3.21 -20.36 15.05
N GLY A 156 4.25 -19.58 14.75
CA GLY A 156 5.49 -20.08 14.12
C GLY A 156 5.81 -19.49 12.75
N ARG A 157 4.94 -18.66 12.15
CA ARG A 157 5.38 -17.76 11.07
C ARG A 157 6.26 -16.68 11.69
N GLY A 158 7.43 -16.50 11.10
CA GLY A 158 8.42 -15.55 11.58
C GLY A 158 9.11 -14.91 10.39
N TYR A 159 9.26 -13.60 10.46
CA TYR A 159 10.02 -12.83 9.48
C TYR A 159 11.51 -12.86 9.79
N THR A 160 12.33 -12.87 8.73
CA THR A 160 13.77 -12.66 8.87
C THR A 160 14.09 -11.20 8.61
N MET A 161 14.37 -10.45 9.68
CA MET A 161 14.71 -9.03 9.61
C MET A 161 16.09 -8.80 8.98
N LEU A 162 16.16 -7.86 8.05
CA LEU A 162 17.38 -7.42 7.35
C LEU A 162 17.84 -6.03 7.78
N CYS A 163 17.42 -5.54 8.95
CA CYS A 163 17.75 -4.19 9.44
C CYS A 163 19.25 -3.91 9.55
N SER A 164 20.08 -4.92 9.79
CA SER A 164 21.54 -4.76 9.80
C SER A 164 22.09 -4.41 8.42
N TYR A 165 21.48 -4.90 7.33
CA TYR A 165 21.83 -4.56 5.96
C TYR A 165 21.38 -3.14 5.61
N ALA A 166 20.15 -2.76 6.00
CA ALA A 166 19.63 -1.41 5.76
C ALA A 166 20.35 -0.31 6.58
N ARG A 167 20.75 -0.60 7.82
CA ARG A 167 21.49 0.38 8.63
C ARG A 167 22.95 0.51 8.19
N CYS A 168 23.61 -0.51 7.62
CA CYS A 168 25.06 -0.52 7.38
C CYS A 168 25.48 -0.44 5.90
N ASN A 169 25.72 0.78 5.40
CA ASN A 169 26.11 1.07 3.99
C ASN A 169 25.11 0.64 2.92
N GLY A 170 23.82 0.81 3.27
CA GLY A 170 22.85 1.43 2.40
C GLY A 170 21.90 2.39 3.13
N LYS A 171 22.32 3.61 3.47
CA LYS A 171 22.51 3.98 4.89
C LYS A 171 21.32 4.74 5.50
N PHE A 172 21.06 4.47 6.78
CA PHE A 172 20.85 5.53 7.78
C PHE A 172 21.74 5.31 9.03
N THR A 173 22.90 5.98 9.08
CA THR A 173 23.92 5.78 10.12
C THR A 173 24.20 7.03 10.94
N GLY A 174 24.22 6.87 12.25
CA GLY A 174 25.08 7.65 13.14
C GLY A 174 26.55 7.18 13.14
N SER A 175 26.86 5.92 12.79
CA SER A 175 28.24 5.50 12.43
C SER A 175 28.27 4.07 11.87
N CYS A 176 28.72 3.93 10.62
CA CYS A 176 29.17 2.66 10.02
C CYS A 176 30.58 2.85 9.46
N GLY A 177 31.57 2.64 10.31
CA GLY A 177 32.99 2.92 10.04
C GLY A 177 33.68 1.96 9.05
N GLY A 178 32.97 1.42 8.06
CA GLY A 178 33.51 0.49 7.06
C GLY A 178 33.48 1.06 5.64
N VAL A 179 34.45 0.66 4.82
CA VAL A 179 34.55 0.97 3.38
C VAL A 179 33.74 -0.01 2.51
N TYR A 180 33.01 -0.95 3.13
CA TYR A 180 32.28 -2.03 2.47
C TYR A 180 30.76 -1.77 2.51
N ASN A 181 30.10 -2.01 1.38
CA ASN A 181 28.64 -2.06 1.29
C ASN A 181 28.15 -3.45 1.68
N TRP A 182 27.12 -3.51 2.51
CA TRP A 182 26.44 -4.76 2.84
C TRP A 182 25.39 -5.04 1.78
N TYR A 183 25.34 -6.27 1.31
CA TYR A 183 24.41 -6.67 0.26
C TYR A 183 23.53 -7.82 0.77
N SER A 184 22.22 -7.65 0.60
CA SER A 184 21.28 -8.76 0.66
C SER A 184 21.24 -9.47 -0.69
N TYR A 185 20.84 -10.74 -0.68
CA TYR A 185 20.63 -11.53 -1.89
C TYR A 185 19.15 -11.75 -2.09
N ALA A 186 18.55 -10.98 -3.00
CA ALA A 186 17.16 -11.13 -3.38
C ALA A 186 17.06 -12.24 -4.44
N LYS A 187 16.19 -13.23 -4.23
CA LYS A 187 15.93 -14.26 -5.24
C LYS A 187 15.05 -13.68 -6.35
N HIS A 188 15.26 -14.17 -7.57
CA HIS A 188 14.45 -13.80 -8.72
C HIS A 188 14.44 -14.94 -9.74
N ASP A 189 13.58 -14.88 -10.75
CA ASP A 189 13.71 -15.76 -11.91
C ASP A 189 14.55 -15.09 -13.00
N CYS A 190 15.42 -15.86 -13.63
CA CYS A 190 16.03 -15.47 -14.88
C CYS A 190 16.27 -16.71 -15.74
N ASN A 191 16.56 -16.50 -17.03
CA ASN A 191 16.70 -17.56 -18.03
C ASN A 191 17.87 -18.57 -17.78
N LYS A 192 18.50 -18.58 -16.60
CA LYS A 192 19.68 -19.40 -16.25
C LYS A 192 19.45 -20.41 -15.11
N GLY A 193 18.23 -20.60 -14.61
CA GLY A 193 17.92 -21.58 -13.57
C GLY A 193 16.61 -21.29 -12.85
N GLY A 194 16.29 -22.03 -11.79
CA GLY A 194 15.18 -21.69 -10.88
C GLY A 194 15.65 -20.80 -9.71
N PHE A 195 14.71 -20.38 -8.86
CA PHE A 195 14.93 -19.48 -7.70
C PHE A 195 16.03 -19.91 -6.71
N SER A 196 16.38 -21.20 -6.66
CA SER A 196 17.46 -21.72 -5.78
C SER A 196 18.86 -21.56 -6.37
N PHE A 197 18.98 -21.19 -7.64
CA PHE A 197 20.26 -21.00 -8.29
C PHE A 197 20.87 -19.66 -7.90
N ALA A 198 22.09 -19.66 -7.35
CA ALA A 198 22.78 -18.44 -6.94
C ALA A 198 23.01 -17.45 -8.10
N GLY A 199 23.02 -17.91 -9.36
CA GLY A 199 23.07 -17.02 -10.53
C GLY A 199 21.78 -16.22 -10.77
N ASN A 200 20.69 -16.58 -10.08
CA ASN A 200 19.39 -15.93 -10.10
C ASN A 200 19.14 -15.18 -8.77
N GLN A 201 20.19 -14.56 -8.23
CA GLN A 201 20.07 -13.68 -7.07
C GLN A 201 20.54 -12.28 -7.44
N GLN A 202 19.72 -11.26 -7.21
CA GLN A 202 20.17 -9.87 -7.27
C GLN A 202 21.02 -9.57 -6.04
N ILE A 203 22.01 -8.71 -6.22
CA ILE A 203 22.93 -8.28 -5.17
C ILE A 203 22.47 -6.88 -4.73
N ALA A 204 21.62 -6.85 -3.71
CA ALA A 204 20.83 -5.69 -3.34
C ALA A 204 21.43 -4.90 -2.18
N GLN A 205 21.58 -3.58 -2.35
CA GLN A 205 21.82 -2.69 -1.22
C GLN A 205 20.47 -2.23 -0.68
N LEU A 206 20.17 -2.61 0.56
CA LEU A 206 18.93 -2.23 1.25
C LEU A 206 19.09 -0.89 1.98
N GLY A 207 17.97 -0.29 2.36
CA GLY A 207 17.91 0.96 3.13
C GLY A 207 17.68 2.21 2.26
N ASP A 208 17.92 3.39 2.83
CA ASP A 208 17.77 4.65 2.12
C ASP A 208 19.01 4.96 1.27
N HIS A 209 18.76 5.15 -0.02
CA HIS A 209 19.72 5.42 -1.09
C HIS A 209 19.28 6.66 -1.89
N THR A 210 19.82 6.79 -3.10
CA THR A 210 19.29 7.73 -4.08
C THR A 210 18.03 7.16 -4.75
N SER A 211 17.11 8.04 -5.11
CA SER A 211 16.00 7.74 -6.02
C SER A 211 16.26 8.30 -7.42
N CYS A 212 15.56 7.74 -8.41
CA CYS A 212 15.37 8.39 -9.71
C CYS A 212 13.99 8.06 -10.27
N SER A 213 13.67 8.43 -11.52
CA SER A 213 12.32 8.26 -12.11
C SER A 213 11.95 6.79 -12.31
N GLY A 214 11.56 6.12 -11.22
CA GLY A 214 11.38 4.67 -11.09
C GLY A 214 11.75 4.16 -9.70
N ASP A 215 12.61 4.89 -8.98
CA ASP A 215 13.11 4.67 -7.61
C ASP A 215 14.17 3.57 -7.41
N GLU A 216 14.66 2.96 -8.50
CA GLU A 216 15.79 2.02 -8.47
C GLU A 216 16.93 2.36 -9.43
N PHE A 217 18.09 1.81 -9.08
CA PHE A 217 19.28 1.78 -9.88
C PHE A 217 19.78 0.35 -10.04
N TYR A 218 20.33 0.04 -11.21
CA TYR A 218 21.08 -1.18 -11.45
C TYR A 218 22.48 -0.85 -11.98
N LEU A 219 23.47 -1.67 -11.61
CA LEU A 219 24.84 -1.50 -12.08
C LEU A 219 25.00 -2.17 -13.45
N SER A 220 25.28 -1.35 -14.47
CA SER A 220 25.67 -1.82 -15.81
C SER A 220 27.12 -1.46 -16.07
N GLY A 221 27.97 -2.47 -16.23
CA GLY A 221 29.43 -2.27 -16.31
C GLY A 221 29.97 -1.66 -15.01
N SER A 222 30.35 -0.38 -15.06
CA SER A 222 30.84 0.38 -13.90
C SER A 222 29.97 1.60 -13.57
N THR A 223 28.77 1.70 -14.15
CA THR A 223 27.88 2.85 -14.02
C THR A 223 26.54 2.41 -13.45
N TRP A 224 26.04 3.13 -12.45
CA TRP A 224 24.67 2.98 -11.97
C TRP A 224 23.71 3.65 -12.95
N LEU A 225 22.77 2.88 -13.49
CA LEU A 225 21.74 3.34 -14.40
C LEU A 225 20.39 3.32 -13.71
N CYS A 226 19.52 4.26 -14.07
CA CYS A 226 18.15 4.32 -13.58
C CYS A 226 17.26 3.27 -14.23
N GLY A 227 16.42 2.64 -13.41
CA GLY A 227 15.44 1.64 -13.82
C GLY A 227 15.75 0.26 -13.26
N GLU A 228 15.07 -0.73 -13.82
CA GLU A 228 15.09 -2.11 -13.36
C GLU A 228 15.84 -3.00 -14.37
N PRO A 229 16.64 -3.97 -13.90
CA PRO A 229 17.16 -5.01 -14.78
C PRO A 229 16.02 -5.90 -15.29
N ASP A 230 16.18 -6.50 -16.48
CA ASP A 230 15.14 -7.35 -17.09
C ASP A 230 15.69 -8.76 -17.35
N HIS A 231 15.34 -9.73 -16.49
CA HIS A 231 15.83 -11.11 -16.55
C HIS A 231 17.36 -11.23 -16.50
N TRP A 232 18.05 -10.35 -15.78
CA TRP A 232 19.51 -10.37 -15.68
C TRP A 232 20.01 -11.40 -14.65
N SER A 233 21.20 -11.94 -14.89
CA SER A 233 21.88 -12.82 -13.93
C SER A 233 22.77 -11.98 -13.01
N ARG A 234 22.50 -12.08 -11.71
CA ARG A 234 23.22 -11.37 -10.63
C ARG A 234 23.41 -9.86 -10.84
N PRO A 235 22.36 -9.10 -11.22
CA PRO A 235 22.48 -7.64 -11.26
C PRO A 235 22.77 -7.11 -9.85
N LYS A 236 23.59 -6.06 -9.75
CA LYS A 236 23.68 -5.26 -8.53
C LYS A 236 22.62 -4.19 -8.58
N VAL A 237 21.83 -4.06 -7.53
CA VAL A 237 20.70 -3.13 -7.45
C VAL A 237 20.76 -2.33 -6.16
N MET A 238 20.23 -1.11 -6.20
CA MET A 238 20.01 -0.25 -5.04
C MET A 238 18.83 0.68 -5.32
N GLY A 239 18.19 1.22 -4.29
CA GLY A 239 17.07 2.14 -4.45
C GLY A 239 16.36 2.34 -3.12
N ASN A 240 15.57 3.41 -3.02
CA ASN A 240 14.87 3.74 -1.76
C ASN A 240 13.79 2.74 -1.39
N CYS A 241 13.30 1.98 -2.37
CA CYS A 241 12.14 1.12 -2.21
C CYS A 241 12.52 -0.35 -2.19
N PHE A 242 13.73 -0.68 -2.60
CA PHE A 242 14.14 -2.06 -2.77
C PHE A 242 14.22 -2.79 -1.42
N GLY A 243 13.48 -3.88 -1.31
CA GLY A 243 13.38 -4.77 -0.16
C GLY A 243 12.59 -4.22 1.02
N ARG A 244 11.86 -3.10 0.82
CA ARG A 244 10.88 -2.62 1.79
C ARG A 244 9.62 -3.46 1.69
N CYS A 245 9.04 -3.82 2.83
CA CYS A 245 7.68 -4.34 2.83
C CYS A 245 6.71 -3.23 2.34
N GLY A 246 5.62 -3.63 1.68
CA GLY A 246 4.54 -2.72 1.31
C GLY A 246 4.61 -2.12 -0.11
N GLY A 247 3.61 -1.30 -0.42
CA GLY A 247 3.24 -0.91 -1.79
C GLY A 247 3.92 0.36 -2.30
N GLY A 248 5.25 0.47 -2.16
CA GLY A 248 6.00 1.53 -2.83
C GLY A 248 7.10 2.19 -2.02
N CYS A 249 7.37 3.44 -2.39
CA CYS A 249 8.56 4.22 -2.07
C CYS A 249 8.23 5.32 -1.07
N GLY A 250 8.10 4.99 0.22
CA GLY A 250 7.67 5.96 1.23
C GLY A 250 6.92 5.36 2.42
N GLY A 251 6.71 4.05 2.42
CA GLY A 251 6.18 3.31 3.56
C GLY A 251 7.13 3.22 4.74
N ASP A 252 6.73 2.39 5.69
CA ASP A 252 7.49 2.05 6.87
C ASP A 252 8.86 1.41 6.54
N THR A 253 9.72 1.28 7.54
CA THR A 253 11.13 0.89 7.36
C THR A 253 11.34 -0.61 7.61
N GLN A 254 10.36 -1.43 7.25
CA GLN A 254 10.43 -2.87 7.40
C GLN A 254 11.25 -3.46 6.25
N TYR A 255 12.37 -4.09 6.59
CA TYR A 255 13.19 -4.82 5.63
C TYR A 255 13.23 -6.28 6.05
N THR A 256 12.59 -7.15 5.28
CA THR A 256 12.57 -8.60 5.53
C THR A 256 13.09 -9.36 4.32
N LEU A 257 13.45 -10.63 4.55
CA LEU A 257 13.87 -11.52 3.48
C LEU A 257 12.78 -11.72 2.43
N ASP A 258 11.52 -11.84 2.85
CA ASP A 258 10.41 -12.15 1.95
C ASP A 258 10.03 -10.94 1.10
N ALA A 259 9.98 -9.74 1.68
CA ALA A 259 9.84 -8.51 0.91
C ALA A 259 11.00 -8.29 -0.07
N THR A 260 12.23 -8.59 0.37
CA THR A 260 13.42 -8.51 -0.50
C THR A 260 13.37 -9.48 -1.68
N ASN A 261 12.87 -10.71 -1.48
CA ASN A 261 12.71 -11.69 -2.56
C ASN A 261 11.54 -11.34 -3.49
N HIS A 262 10.43 -10.85 -2.93
CA HIS A 262 9.30 -10.37 -3.72
C HIS A 262 9.73 -9.23 -4.66
N ASP A 263 10.43 -8.23 -4.13
CA ASP A 263 11.01 -7.15 -4.93
C ASP A 263 12.02 -7.65 -5.96
N GLY A 264 12.88 -8.61 -5.60
CA GLY A 264 13.79 -9.24 -6.55
C GLY A 264 13.06 -9.88 -7.72
N CYS A 265 11.91 -10.51 -7.47
CA CYS A 265 11.07 -11.12 -8.51
C CYS A 265 10.46 -10.06 -9.44
N VAL A 266 9.75 -9.07 -8.88
CA VAL A 266 9.04 -8.04 -9.64
C VAL A 266 10.02 -7.17 -10.43
N ARG A 267 11.05 -6.66 -9.77
CA ARG A 267 12.01 -5.70 -10.33
C ARG A 267 13.08 -6.35 -11.20
N ASN A 268 12.89 -7.62 -11.59
CA ASN A 268 13.69 -8.31 -12.60
C ASN A 268 12.89 -8.71 -13.84
N GLY A 269 11.79 -8.00 -14.12
CA GLY A 269 11.01 -8.19 -15.35
C GLY A 269 9.69 -8.92 -15.16
N HIS A 270 9.19 -9.06 -13.92
CA HIS A 270 7.89 -9.66 -13.63
C HIS A 270 6.89 -8.65 -13.08
N MET A 271 5.59 -8.97 -13.18
CA MET A 271 4.55 -8.13 -12.60
C MET A 271 4.30 -8.51 -11.14
N LEU A 272 3.89 -7.52 -10.36
CA LEU A 272 3.59 -7.60 -8.93
C LEU A 272 2.63 -8.74 -8.56
N ALA A 273 1.57 -8.91 -9.35
CA ALA A 273 0.69 -10.06 -9.30
C ALA A 273 0.96 -10.91 -10.54
N SER A 274 1.76 -11.96 -10.40
CA SER A 274 2.07 -12.89 -11.47
C SER A 274 2.36 -14.26 -10.90
N ALA A 275 2.07 -15.30 -11.69
CA ALA A 275 2.31 -16.69 -11.31
C ALA A 275 3.76 -17.00 -10.89
N TRP A 276 4.70 -16.07 -11.14
CA TRP A 276 6.11 -16.17 -10.76
C TRP A 276 6.44 -15.52 -9.41
N CYS A 277 5.67 -14.51 -8.97
CA CYS A 277 5.94 -13.74 -7.74
C CYS A 277 4.85 -13.90 -6.67
N ASP A 278 3.71 -14.54 -6.99
CA ASP A 278 2.56 -14.67 -6.10
C ASP A 278 2.87 -15.41 -4.78
N ASP A 279 3.79 -16.40 -4.81
CA ASP A 279 4.24 -17.09 -3.60
C ASP A 279 5.03 -16.17 -2.67
N GLN A 280 5.87 -15.31 -3.23
CA GLN A 280 6.62 -14.30 -2.49
C GLN A 280 5.71 -13.17 -1.98
N PHE A 281 4.65 -12.83 -2.72
CA PHE A 281 3.66 -11.83 -2.28
C PHE A 281 2.92 -12.28 -1.01
N VAL A 282 2.45 -13.53 -0.99
CA VAL A 282 1.77 -14.10 0.19
C VAL A 282 2.70 -14.15 1.40
N SER A 283 3.98 -14.48 1.20
CA SER A 283 4.99 -14.46 2.27
C SER A 283 5.40 -13.07 2.73
N ALA A 284 5.30 -12.05 1.86
CA ALA A 284 5.63 -10.67 2.24
C ALA A 284 4.45 -9.94 2.92
N ALA A 285 3.22 -10.45 2.78
CA ALA A 285 2.02 -9.79 3.29
C ALA A 285 1.92 -9.77 4.82
N ASP A 286 2.30 -10.86 5.50
CA ASP A 286 2.35 -10.89 6.96
C ASP A 286 3.55 -10.11 7.51
N ASP A 287 4.67 -10.10 6.78
CA ASP A 287 5.82 -9.26 7.09
C ASP A 287 5.44 -7.77 7.09
N GLU A 288 4.68 -7.31 6.10
CA GLU A 288 4.19 -5.93 6.05
C GLU A 288 3.32 -5.58 7.26
N LEU A 289 2.47 -6.50 7.73
CA LEU A 289 1.64 -6.21 8.90
C LEU A 289 2.43 -6.29 10.21
N PHE A 290 3.32 -7.26 10.39
CA PHE A 290 3.88 -7.61 11.71
C PHE A 290 5.37 -7.37 11.90
N ALA A 291 6.16 -7.21 10.81
CA ALA A 291 7.57 -6.91 10.95
C ALA A 291 7.76 -5.56 11.64
N SER A 292 8.77 -5.46 12.50
CA SER A 292 9.10 -4.19 13.12
C SER A 292 9.79 -3.25 12.13
N ASN A 293 9.70 -1.95 12.40
CA ASN A 293 10.48 -0.96 11.67
C ASN A 293 11.96 -1.15 11.95
N CYS A 294 12.78 -0.99 10.91
CA CYS A 294 14.23 -0.98 11.08
C CYS A 294 14.74 0.34 11.63
N TYR A 295 14.00 1.45 11.56
CA TYR A 295 14.35 2.77 12.13
C TYR A 295 13.18 3.76 12.03
#